data_AF-A0A7C5YK15-F1
#
_entry.id   AF-A0A7C5YK15-F1
#
_cell.length_a   1.000
_cell.length_b   1.000
_cell.length_c   1.000
_cell.angle_alpha   90.00
_cell.angle_beta   90.00
_cell.angle_gamma   90.00
#
_symmetry.space_group_name_H-M   'P 1'
#
loop_
_entity.id
_entity.type
_entity.pdbx_description
1 polymer ?
#
loop_
_entity_poly.entity_id
_entity_poly.type
_entity_poly.pdbx_seq_one_letter_code
_entity_poly.pdbx_strand_id
1 'polypeptide(L)'
;GMIMGAMAGAGKTQEGAKLVCPKCNSVVSAEARFCPNCGTELASGSKCPNCGNPVLGSAKFCPHCGKPLGQEVNCPKCNTQLPSGAKFCPNCGNKVG
;
A
#
# COMPACT_ATOMS: atom_id res chain seq x y z
N GLY A 1 33.24 24.22 32.03
CA GLY A 1 33.24 22.88 31.43
C GLY A 1 31.92 22.68 30.73
N MET A 2 31.91 22.63 29.40
CA MET A 2 30.70 22.41 28.60
C MET A 2 30.71 20.95 28.15
N ILE A 3 29.74 20.15 28.63
CA ILE A 3 29.54 18.76 28.23
C ILE A 3 28.56 18.72 27.04
N MET A 4 29.08 18.53 25.84
CA MET A 4 28.28 18.23 24.65
C MET A 4 27.84 16.75 24.71
N GLY A 5 26.56 16.51 24.98
CA GLY A 5 25.93 15.19 24.87
C GLY A 5 25.68 14.82 23.41
N ALA A 6 26.26 13.70 22.97
CA ALA A 6 26.08 13.13 21.65
C ALA A 6 24.77 12.31 21.59
N MET A 7 23.86 12.66 20.68
CA MET A 7 22.69 11.86 20.33
C MET A 7 23.05 10.95 19.14
N ALA A 8 23.23 9.65 19.38
CA ALA A 8 23.40 8.65 18.33
C ALA A 8 22.02 8.08 17.92
N GLY A 9 21.48 8.57 16.81
CA GLY A 9 20.28 8.02 16.18
C GLY A 9 20.63 6.87 15.23
N ALA A 10 20.31 5.64 15.62
CA ALA A 10 20.44 4.45 14.78
C ALA A 10 19.34 4.45 13.69
N GLY A 11 19.67 4.92 12.49
CA GLY A 11 18.90 4.68 11.28
C GLY A 11 19.06 3.22 10.85
N LYS A 12 17.98 2.45 10.91
CA LYS A 12 17.94 1.09 10.36
C LYS A 12 18.23 1.15 8.86
N THR A 13 19.40 0.67 8.45
CA THR A 13 19.68 0.31 7.05
C THR A 13 18.76 -0.85 6.68
N GLN A 14 17.61 -0.54 6.12
CA GLN A 14 16.87 -1.49 5.32
C GLN A 14 17.33 -1.26 3.88
N GLU A 15 18.06 -2.23 3.35
CA GLU A 15 18.44 -2.30 1.95
C GLU A 15 17.16 -2.48 1.13
N GLY A 16 16.50 -1.35 0.87
CA GLY A 16 15.20 -1.31 0.22
C GLY A 16 15.31 -1.83 -1.20
N ALA A 17 14.43 -2.76 -1.54
CA ALA A 17 14.26 -3.19 -2.93
C ALA A 17 14.11 -1.94 -3.79
N LYS A 18 14.83 -1.83 -4.91
CA LYS A 18 14.74 -0.67 -5.81
C LYS A 18 13.78 -1.02 -6.93
N LEU A 19 12.83 -0.15 -7.23
CA LEU A 19 11.95 -0.26 -8.40
C LEU A 19 12.25 0.85 -9.40
N VAL A 20 11.79 0.67 -10.64
CA VAL A 20 11.93 1.69 -11.70
C VAL A 20 10.61 2.41 -11.85
N CYS A 21 10.63 3.73 -11.75
CA CYS A 21 9.44 4.53 -11.97
C CYS A 21 8.92 4.33 -13.41
N PRO A 22 7.65 3.96 -13.61
CA PRO A 22 7.11 3.70 -14.95
C PRO A 22 6.92 4.99 -15.79
N LYS A 23 6.97 6.17 -15.17
CA LYS A 23 6.71 7.46 -15.84
C LYS A 23 7.97 8.20 -16.30
N CYS A 24 9.05 8.11 -15.53
CA CYS A 24 10.31 8.81 -15.84
C CYS A 24 11.53 7.90 -15.83
N ASN A 25 11.34 6.59 -15.65
CA ASN A 25 12.40 5.58 -15.66
C ASN A 25 13.49 5.77 -14.60
N SER A 26 13.27 6.66 -13.62
CA SER A 26 14.18 6.83 -12.50
C SER A 26 14.12 5.63 -11.56
N VAL A 27 15.29 5.20 -11.07
CA VAL A 27 15.39 4.19 -10.01
C VAL A 27 14.98 4.84 -8.69
N VAL A 28 14.08 4.18 -7.98
CA VAL A 28 13.39 4.69 -6.80
C VAL A 28 13.25 3.58 -5.77
N SER A 29 13.17 3.91 -4.49
CA SER A 29 12.97 2.90 -3.44
C SER A 29 11.61 2.23 -3.60
N ALA A 30 11.51 0.93 -3.37
CA ALA A 30 10.26 0.19 -3.50
C ALA A 30 9.24 0.51 -2.40
N GLU A 31 9.72 1.14 -1.34
CA GLU A 31 8.92 1.69 -0.25
C GLU A 31 8.50 3.14 -0.53
N ALA A 32 9.04 3.78 -1.58
CA ALA A 32 8.67 5.13 -1.94
C ALA A 32 7.22 5.13 -2.43
N ARG A 33 6.38 5.95 -1.80
CA ARG A 33 4.98 6.16 -2.20
C ARG A 33 4.85 7.03 -3.45
N PHE A 34 5.86 7.86 -3.70
CA PHE A 34 5.91 8.79 -4.82
C PHE A 34 7.32 8.82 -5.40
N CYS A 35 7.42 9.01 -6.70
CA CYS A 35 8.69 9.18 -7.39
C CYS A 35 9.28 10.55 -7.06
N PRO A 36 10.46 10.64 -6.42
CA PRO A 36 11.09 11.91 -6.09
C PRO A 36 11.50 12.71 -7.34
N ASN A 37 11.62 12.06 -8.50
CA ASN A 37 12.04 12.72 -9.74
C ASN A 37 10.87 13.30 -10.56
N CYS A 38 9.68 12.71 -10.47
CA CYS A 38 8.57 13.10 -11.35
C CYS A 38 7.20 13.21 -10.66
N GLY A 39 7.11 12.92 -9.37
CA GLY A 39 5.90 13.00 -8.57
C GLY A 39 4.89 11.87 -8.78
N THR A 40 5.16 10.91 -9.67
CA THR A 40 4.23 9.80 -9.94
C THR A 40 4.07 8.92 -8.71
N GLU A 41 2.84 8.58 -8.33
CA GLU A 41 2.59 7.59 -7.28
C GLU A 41 3.22 6.25 -7.64
N LEU A 42 4.16 5.85 -6.80
CA LEU A 42 4.81 4.55 -6.85
C LEU A 42 4.11 3.76 -5.77
N ALA A 43 3.33 2.76 -6.16
CA ALA A 43 2.51 2.03 -5.22
C ALA A 43 3.31 1.56 -4.00
N SER A 44 3.00 2.13 -2.83
CA SER A 44 3.13 1.44 -1.55
C SER A 44 2.18 0.24 -1.60
N GLY A 45 2.64 -0.82 -2.26
CA GLY A 45 1.79 -1.87 -2.76
C GLY A 45 1.32 -2.78 -1.64
N SER A 46 0.02 -2.76 -1.37
CA SER A 46 -0.62 -3.88 -0.69
C SER A 46 -0.35 -5.16 -1.49
N LYS A 47 -0.22 -6.30 -0.82
CA LYS A 47 -0.17 -7.57 -1.52
C LYS A 47 -1.59 -7.93 -1.95
N CYS A 48 -1.72 -8.49 -3.14
CA CYS A 48 -2.97 -9.08 -3.60
C CYS A 48 -3.42 -10.13 -2.58
N PRO A 49 -4.61 -10.03 -1.98
CA PRO A 49 -5.08 -11.03 -1.03
C PRO A 49 -5.33 -12.39 -1.67
N ASN A 50 -5.48 -12.44 -3.00
CA ASN A 50 -5.77 -13.67 -3.73
C ASN A 50 -4.53 -14.42 -4.20
N CYS A 51 -3.46 -13.73 -4.58
CA CYS A 51 -2.25 -14.38 -5.14
C CYS A 51 -0.94 -13.95 -4.47
N GLY A 52 -0.98 -13.03 -3.51
CA GLY A 52 0.20 -12.57 -2.77
C GLY A 52 1.12 -11.61 -3.52
N ASN A 53 0.94 -11.43 -4.83
CA ASN A 53 1.77 -10.51 -5.62
C ASN A 53 1.54 -9.04 -5.22
N PRO A 54 2.57 -8.18 -5.30
CA PRO A 54 2.44 -6.75 -5.02
C PRO A 54 1.51 -6.10 -6.02
N VAL A 55 0.63 -5.22 -5.54
CA VAL A 55 -0.36 -4.54 -6.37
C VAL A 55 -0.47 -3.07 -6.00
N LEU A 56 -0.87 -2.22 -6.94
CA LEU A 56 -1.11 -0.82 -6.61
C LEU A 56 -2.30 -0.70 -5.66
N GLY A 57 -2.16 0.11 -4.61
CA GLY A 57 -3.26 0.37 -3.67
C GLY A 57 -4.51 0.97 -4.34
N SER A 58 -4.31 1.61 -5.49
CA SER A 58 -5.36 2.16 -6.36
C SER A 58 -5.78 1.21 -7.49
N ALA A 59 -5.16 0.05 -7.64
CA ALA A 59 -5.56 -0.92 -8.68
C ALA A 59 -6.91 -1.55 -8.33
N LYS A 60 -7.88 -1.46 -9.26
CA LYS A 60 -9.16 -2.16 -9.13
C LYS A 60 -9.04 -3.67 -9.38
N PHE A 61 -8.06 -4.08 -10.19
CA PHE A 61 -7.80 -5.47 -10.55
C PHE A 61 -6.32 -5.81 -10.45
N CYS A 62 -6.03 -7.05 -10.09
CA CYS A 62 -4.67 -7.56 -9.99
C CYS A 62 -4.11 -7.78 -11.39
N PRO A 63 -3.01 -7.10 -11.76
CA PRO A 63 -2.39 -7.32 -13.07
C PRO A 63 -1.75 -8.71 -13.21
N HIS A 64 -1.58 -9.44 -12.11
CA HIS A 64 -0.96 -10.76 -12.11
C HIS A 64 -1.97 -11.91 -12.18
N CYS A 65 -3.12 -11.80 -11.52
CA CYS A 65 -4.12 -12.88 -11.48
C CYS A 65 -5.51 -12.48 -12.00
N GLY A 66 -5.69 -11.23 -12.43
CA GLY A 66 -6.97 -10.70 -12.94
C GLY A 66 -8.05 -10.51 -11.88
N LYS A 67 -7.83 -10.95 -10.63
CA LYS A 67 -8.82 -10.82 -9.57
C LYS A 67 -8.90 -9.38 -9.05
N PRO A 68 -10.09 -8.91 -8.72
CA PRO A 68 -10.29 -7.55 -8.24
C PRO A 68 -9.66 -7.33 -6.85
N LEU A 69 -9.05 -6.15 -6.65
CA LEU A 69 -8.19 -5.82 -5.50
C LEU A 69 -8.78 -4.85 -4.50
N GLY A 70 -10.03 -4.51 -4.71
CA GLY A 70 -10.76 -3.54 -3.93
C GLY A 70 -12.15 -3.54 -4.52
N GLN A 71 -12.89 -4.59 -4.24
CA GLN A 71 -14.30 -4.62 -4.56
C GLN A 71 -15.01 -3.86 -3.46
N GLU A 72 -15.84 -2.93 -3.88
CA GLU A 72 -16.93 -2.45 -3.06
C GLU A 72 -17.78 -3.67 -2.73
N VAL A 73 -17.53 -4.28 -1.56
CA VAL A 73 -18.23 -5.49 -1.13
C VAL A 73 -19.53 -5.07 -0.50
N ASN A 74 -20.63 -5.71 -0.88
CA ASN A 74 -21.89 -5.49 -0.18
C ASN A 74 -21.87 -6.29 1.13
N CYS A 75 -22.27 -5.65 2.22
CA CYS A 75 -22.40 -6.33 3.49
C CYS A 75 -23.42 -7.48 3.37
N PRO A 76 -23.08 -8.73 3.74
CA PRO A 76 -23.99 -9.86 3.58
C PRO A 76 -25.21 -9.80 4.52
N LYS A 77 -25.20 -8.91 5.52
CA LYS A 77 -26.30 -8.75 6.49
C LYS A 77 -27.28 -7.65 6.11
N CYS A 78 -26.78 -6.48 5.71
CA CYS A 78 -27.61 -5.30 5.45
C CYS A 78 -27.51 -4.79 4.01
N ASN A 79 -26.72 -5.45 3.17
CA ASN A 79 -26.48 -5.13 1.76
C ASN A 79 -25.91 -3.72 1.50
N THR A 80 -25.42 -3.02 2.51
CA THR A 80 -24.72 -1.73 2.35
C THR A 80 -23.40 -1.94 1.63
N GLN A 81 -23.10 -1.07 0.66
CA GLN A 81 -21.83 -1.04 -0.06
C GLN A 81 -20.69 -0.63 0.87
N LEU A 82 -19.61 -1.40 0.90
CA LEU A 82 -18.48 -1.19 1.80
C LEU A 82 -17.23 -0.80 1.04
N PRO A 83 -16.40 0.09 1.61
CA PRO A 83 -15.14 0.45 0.99
C PRO A 83 -14.16 -0.73 1.00
N SER A 84 -13.23 -0.71 0.04
CA SER A 84 -12.16 -1.69 -0.08
C SER A 84 -11.40 -1.87 1.23
N GLY A 85 -11.33 -3.12 1.72
CA GLY A 85 -10.61 -3.46 2.96
C GLY A 85 -11.42 -3.29 4.25
N ALA A 86 -12.73 -3.04 4.18
CA ALA A 86 -13.59 -2.99 5.36
C ALA A 86 -13.61 -4.35 6.10
N LYS A 87 -13.09 -4.38 7.33
CA LYS A 87 -13.17 -5.55 8.22
C LYS A 87 -14.56 -5.72 8.84
N PHE A 88 -15.26 -4.60 9.04
CA PHE A 88 -16.58 -4.53 9.65
C PHE A 88 -17.48 -3.59 8.86
N CYS A 89 -18.77 -3.87 8.87
CA CYS A 89 -19.78 -3.01 8.27
C CYS A 89 -20.07 -1.83 9.22
N PRO A 90 -19.88 -0.57 8.79
CA PRO A 90 -20.17 0.60 9.62
C PRO A 90 -21.68 0.84 9.81
N ASN A 91 -22.53 0.23 8.98
CA ASN A 91 -23.98 0.37 9.06
C ASN A 91 -24.61 -0.61 10.07
N CYS A 92 -24.22 -1.89 10.03
CA CYS A 92 -24.86 -2.94 10.84
C CYS A 92 -23.92 -3.66 11.82
N GLY A 93 -22.64 -3.30 11.84
CA GLY A 93 -21.61 -3.90 12.71
C GLY A 93 -21.15 -5.31 12.31
N ASN A 94 -21.70 -5.91 11.26
CA ASN A 94 -21.33 -7.27 10.86
C ASN A 94 -19.88 -7.35 10.38
N LYS A 95 -19.17 -8.44 10.71
CA LYS A 95 -17.82 -8.71 10.22
C LYS A 95 -17.88 -9.16 8.75
N VAL A 96 -17.00 -8.61 7.93
CA VAL A 96 -17.02 -8.77 6.45
C VAL A 96 -15.71 -9.29 5.89
N GLY A 97 -14.61 -9.15 6.65
CA GLY A 97 -13.28 -9.67 6.34
C GLY A 97 -12.63 -10.34 7.54
#